data_AF-A0A8J3QJK3-F1
#
_entry.id   AF-A0A8J3QJK3-F1
#
_cell.length_a   1.000
_cell.length_b   1.000
_cell.length_c   1.000
_cell.angle_alpha   90.00
_cell.angle_beta   90.00
_cell.angle_gamma   90.00
#
_symmetry.space_group_name_H-M   'P 1'
#
loop_
_entity.id
_entity.type
_entity.pdbx_description
1 polymer ?
#
loop_
_entity_poly.entity_id
_entity_poly.type
_entity_poly.pdbx_seq_one_letter_code
_entity_poly.pdbx_strand_id
1 'polypeptide(L)'
;MEWVRCWRVTVEFRDELMSSPRTRRYQREVSTAEEIRALIDRARKHPHFIRHTEESVRVLDGKEPTDCPCGAQYNMIGDPGRGVRRWRPCTCGGHFVYTCQACRLVVVDPSVLFDCHG
;
A
#
# COMPACT_ATOMS: atom_id res chain seq x y z
N MET A 1 -11.22 10.37 5.08
CA MET A 1 -10.02 9.70 4.55
C MET A 1 -9.23 9.28 5.76
N GLU A 2 -8.87 8.01 5.87
CA GLU A 2 -8.22 7.47 7.06
C GLU A 2 -7.25 6.34 6.68
N TRP A 3 -6.09 6.27 7.34
CA TRP A 3 -5.19 5.11 7.20
C TRP A 3 -5.70 3.93 8.01
N VAL A 4 -6.40 3.02 7.34
CA VAL A 4 -6.87 1.77 7.93
C VAL A 4 -5.78 0.72 7.90
N ARG A 5 -5.75 -0.11 8.94
CA ARG A 5 -4.88 -1.29 8.98
C ARG A 5 -5.55 -2.42 8.20
N CYS A 6 -4.85 -2.98 7.23
CA CYS A 6 -5.29 -4.14 6.48
C CYS A 6 -4.12 -5.12 6.31
N TRP A 7 -4.39 -6.25 5.65
CA TRP A 7 -3.39 -7.25 5.34
C TRP A 7 -3.13 -7.25 3.84
N ARG A 8 -1.86 -7.12 3.45
CA ARG A 8 -1.45 -7.41 2.08
C ARG A 8 -1.09 -8.88 1.99
N VAL A 9 -1.88 -9.61 1.23
CA VAL A 9 -1.65 -11.02 0.94
C VAL A 9 -0.99 -11.10 -0.43
N THR A 10 0.19 -11.71 -0.46
CA THR A 10 0.89 -12.05 -1.71
C THR A 10 0.77 -13.54 -1.96
N VAL A 11 0.33 -13.92 -3.15
CA VAL A 11 0.23 -15.30 -3.60
C VAL A 11 1.20 -15.52 -4.76
N GLU A 12 1.96 -16.60 -4.69
CA GLU A 12 2.91 -16.98 -5.73
C GLU A 12 2.42 -18.21 -6.51
N PHE A 13 2.44 -18.11 -7.83
CA PHE A 13 2.10 -19.18 -8.75
C PHE A 13 3.28 -19.47 -9.69
N ARG A 14 3.41 -20.73 -10.11
CA ARG A 14 4.31 -21.11 -11.20
C ARG A 14 3.65 -20.80 -12.54
N ASP A 15 4.38 -20.13 -13.42
CA ASP A 15 3.97 -19.92 -14.81
C ASP A 15 4.61 -21.00 -15.69
N GLU A 16 3.77 -21.88 -16.25
CA GLU A 16 4.19 -22.99 -17.11
C GLU A 16 4.08 -22.67 -18.61
N LEU A 17 3.60 -21.47 -18.97
CA LEU A 17 3.45 -21.05 -20.38
C LEU A 17 4.77 -20.58 -21.02
N MET A 18 5.89 -20.62 -20.30
CA MET A 18 7.19 -20.16 -20.75
C MET A 18 8.22 -21.28 -20.64
N SER A 19 9.15 -21.35 -21.59
CA SER A 19 10.26 -22.32 -21.64
C SER A 19 11.21 -22.27 -20.44
N SER A 20 11.01 -21.33 -19.51
CA SER A 20 11.69 -21.21 -18.23
C SER A 20 10.66 -20.90 -17.14
N PRO A 21 10.60 -21.67 -16.04
CA PRO A 21 9.60 -21.48 -15.00
C PRO A 21 9.77 -20.09 -14.36
N ARG A 22 8.76 -19.23 -14.53
CA ARG A 22 8.71 -17.92 -13.87
C ARG A 22 7.68 -17.94 -12.74
N THR A 23 7.99 -17.28 -11.65
CA THR A 23 7.03 -17.08 -10.56
C THR A 23 6.18 -15.84 -10.86
N ARG A 24 4.86 -16.01 -10.97
CA ARG A 24 3.90 -14.90 -10.97
C ARG A 24 3.49 -14.59 -9.54
N ARG A 25 3.46 -13.29 -9.22
CA ARG A 25 2.97 -12.80 -7.93
C ARG A 25 1.66 -12.07 -8.12
N TYR A 26 0.66 -12.45 -7.35
CA TYR A 26 -0.60 -11.74 -7.20
C TYR A 26 -0.64 -11.12 -5.81
N GLN A 27 -0.93 -9.83 -5.72
CA GLN A 27 -1.03 -9.12 -4.44
C GLN A 27 -2.43 -8.55 -4.28
N ARG A 28 -2.99 -8.68 -3.06
CA ARG A 28 -4.28 -8.10 -2.71
C ARG A 28 -4.28 -7.60 -1.27
N GLU A 29 -4.85 -6.42 -1.07
CA GLU A 29 -5.11 -5.84 0.25
C GLU A 29 -6.52 -6.25 0.70
N VAL A 30 -6.64 -6.76 1.92
CA VAL A 30 -7.89 -7.28 2.52
C VAL A 30 -7.98 -6.87 3.98
N SER A 31 -9.20 -6.62 4.47
CA SER A 31 -9.40 -6.02 5.79
C SER A 31 -9.83 -7.02 6.85
N THR A 32 -10.29 -8.21 6.44
CA THR A 32 -10.86 -9.23 7.35
C THR A 32 -10.15 -10.57 7.25
N ALA A 33 -10.18 -11.34 8.34
CA ALA A 33 -9.62 -12.70 8.36
C ALA A 33 -10.36 -13.64 7.41
N GLU A 34 -11.67 -13.44 7.23
CA GLU A 34 -12.52 -14.19 6.32
C GLU A 34 -12.10 -13.99 4.87
N GLU A 35 -11.77 -12.75 4.48
CA GLU A 35 -11.26 -12.44 3.14
C GLU A 35 -9.88 -13.07 2.89
N ILE A 36 -8.99 -13.05 3.89
CA ILE A 36 -7.68 -13.72 3.82
C ILE A 36 -7.88 -15.21 3.58
N ARG A 37 -8.68 -15.89 4.40
CA ARG A 37 -8.98 -17.32 4.27
C ARG A 37 -9.59 -17.62 2.90
N ALA A 38 -10.61 -16.88 2.47
CA ALA A 38 -11.25 -17.09 1.18
C ALA A 38 -10.29 -16.88 -0.01
N LEU A 39 -9.37 -15.91 0.10
CA LEU A 39 -8.34 -15.69 -0.91
C LEU A 39 -7.36 -16.88 -0.99
N ILE A 40 -6.85 -17.33 0.16
CA ILE A 40 -5.90 -18.44 0.25
C ILE A 40 -6.55 -19.76 -0.21
N ASP A 41 -7.79 -20.02 0.19
CA ASP A 41 -8.52 -21.23 -0.21
C ASP A 41 -8.76 -21.28 -1.72
N ARG A 42 -9.07 -20.14 -2.35
CA ARG A 42 -9.13 -20.06 -3.82
C ARG A 42 -7.76 -20.25 -4.46
N ALA A 43 -6.72 -19.62 -3.91
CA ALA A 43 -5.36 -19.75 -4.43
C ALA A 43 -4.85 -21.20 -4.37
N ARG A 44 -5.09 -21.91 -3.27
CA ARG A 44 -4.68 -23.32 -3.08
C ARG A 44 -5.34 -24.28 -4.06
N LYS A 45 -6.53 -23.94 -4.60
CA LYS A 45 -7.20 -24.73 -5.64
C LYS A 45 -6.57 -24.55 -7.02
N HIS A 46 -5.68 -23.58 -7.19
CA HIS A 46 -4.97 -23.37 -8.44
C HIS A 46 -3.83 -24.40 -8.58
N PRO A 47 -3.74 -25.17 -9.69
CA PRO A 47 -2.76 -26.24 -9.86
C PRO A 47 -1.29 -25.80 -9.67
N HIS A 48 -1.00 -24.54 -10.01
CA HIS A 48 0.35 -23.99 -9.95
C HIS A 48 0.63 -23.15 -8.70
N PHE A 49 -0.19 -23.25 -7.65
CA PHE A 49 0.07 -22.55 -6.38
C PHE A 49 1.40 -23.01 -5.77
N ILE A 50 2.20 -22.05 -5.30
CA ILE A 50 3.47 -22.32 -4.62
C ILE A 50 3.34 -22.00 -3.13
N ARG A 51 3.05 -20.73 -2.81
CA ARG A 51 2.99 -20.23 -1.43
C ARG A 51 2.21 -18.93 -1.34
N HIS A 52 1.93 -18.51 -0.12
CA HIS A 52 1.41 -17.19 0.20
C HIS A 52 2.24 -16.55 1.33
N THR A 53 2.21 -15.23 1.41
CA THR A 53 2.75 -14.44 2.53
C THR A 53 1.75 -13.36 2.90
N GLU A 54 1.68 -13.03 4.18
CA GLU A 54 0.78 -12.02 4.73
C GLU A 54 1.61 -10.97 5.47
N GLU A 55 1.40 -9.70 5.16
CA GLU A 55 2.00 -8.58 5.87
C GLU A 55 0.92 -7.59 6.32
N SER A 56 1.00 -7.13 7.57
CA SER A 56 0.13 -6.06 8.07
C SER A 56 0.59 -4.73 7.48
N VAL A 57 -0.28 -4.06 6.73
CA VAL A 57 0.01 -2.77 6.10
C VAL A 57 -1.05 -1.73 6.48
N ARG A 58 -0.70 -0.45 6.33
CA ARG A 58 -1.69 0.64 6.40
C ARG A 58 -1.99 1.10 4.99
N VAL A 59 -3.27 1.16 4.66
CA VAL A 59 -3.76 1.65 3.36
C VAL A 59 -4.70 2.81 3.61
N LEU A 60 -4.74 3.71 2.65
CA LEU A 60 -5.59 4.87 2.75
C LEU A 60 -6.99 4.49 2.29
N ASP A 61 -7.95 4.62 3.19
CA ASP A 61 -9.36 4.55 2.85
C ASP A 61 -9.87 5.95 2.46
N GLY A 62 -10.48 6.06 1.29
CA GLY A 62 -10.89 7.31 0.66
C GLY A 62 -9.87 7.94 -0.29
N LYS A 63 -10.13 9.19 -0.69
CA LYS A 63 -9.33 9.91 -1.70
C LYS A 63 -8.16 10.65 -1.06
N GLU A 64 -6.96 10.42 -1.57
CA GLU A 64 -5.75 11.19 -1.20
C GLU A 64 -5.97 12.70 -1.42
N PRO A 65 -5.58 13.58 -0.47
CA PRO A 65 -5.55 15.00 -0.72
C PRO A 65 -4.49 15.29 -1.77
N THR A 66 -4.95 15.84 -2.89
CA THR A 66 -4.09 16.32 -3.97
C THR A 66 -3.70 17.78 -3.77
N ASP A 67 -4.53 18.53 -3.03
CA ASP A 67 -4.47 19.98 -2.96
C ASP A 67 -4.22 20.45 -1.54
N CYS A 68 -3.25 21.34 -1.40
CA CYS A 68 -2.97 22.07 -0.17
C CYS A 68 -4.00 23.21 0.00
N PRO A 69 -4.39 23.57 1.24
CA PRO A 69 -5.28 24.72 1.49
C PRO A 69 -4.81 26.05 0.88
N CYS A 70 -3.52 26.20 0.57
CA CYS A 70 -3.00 27.37 -0.14
C CYS A 70 -3.27 27.37 -1.66
N GLY A 71 -3.99 26.38 -2.19
CA GLY A 71 -4.31 26.23 -3.61
C GLY A 71 -3.22 25.57 -4.48
N ALA A 72 -2.10 25.15 -3.89
CA ALA A 72 -1.05 24.42 -4.60
C ALA A 72 -1.19 22.91 -4.41
N GLN A 73 -0.68 22.10 -5.35
CA GLN A 73 -0.69 20.65 -5.19
C GLN A 73 0.40 20.18 -4.21
N TYR A 74 0.13 19.09 -3.48
CA TYR A 74 1.16 18.40 -2.71
C TYR A 74 2.18 17.74 -3.64
N ASN A 75 3.45 17.66 -3.20
CA ASN A 75 4.49 17.05 -4.02
C ASN A 75 4.24 15.53 -4.15
N MET A 76 3.94 15.07 -5.36
CA MET A 76 3.80 13.65 -5.66
C MET A 76 5.17 13.03 -5.83
N ILE A 77 5.48 11.99 -5.04
CA ILE A 77 6.73 11.24 -5.19
C ILE A 77 6.36 9.86 -5.64
N GLY A 78 6.80 9.47 -6.84
CA GLY A 78 6.53 8.15 -7.39
C GLY A 78 7.16 7.94 -8.76
N ASP A 79 7.53 6.69 -9.01
CA ASP A 79 8.00 6.19 -10.30
C ASP A 79 6.80 6.04 -11.26
N PRO A 80 6.80 6.68 -12.45
CA PRO A 80 5.66 6.69 -13.36
C PRO A 80 5.23 5.29 -13.85
N GLY A 81 6.05 4.25 -13.67
CA GLY A 81 5.71 2.86 -14.02
C GLY A 81 4.96 2.05 -12.95
N ARG A 82 4.87 2.52 -11.70
CA ARG A 82 4.25 1.76 -10.57
C ARG A 82 2.96 2.37 -10.01
N GLY A 83 2.38 3.32 -10.72
CA GLY A 83 1.26 4.12 -10.22
C GLY A 83 1.78 5.22 -9.31
N VAL A 84 1.67 6.46 -9.77
CA VAL A 84 2.09 7.66 -9.04
C VAL A 84 1.16 7.87 -7.85
N ARG A 85 1.52 7.32 -6.67
CA ARG A 85 1.05 7.72 -5.32
C ARG A 85 2.16 7.29 -4.34
N ARG A 86 2.43 7.91 -3.20
CA ARG A 86 1.56 8.18 -2.05
C ARG A 86 2.33 9.13 -1.12
N TRP A 87 1.66 9.66 -0.11
CA TRP A 87 2.28 10.21 1.09
C TRP A 87 3.55 9.43 1.48
N ARG A 88 4.62 10.11 1.89
CA ARG A 88 5.84 9.40 2.33
C ARG A 88 5.55 8.66 3.62
N PRO A 89 5.82 7.35 3.73
CA PRO A 89 5.81 6.69 5.02
C PRO A 89 6.85 7.37 5.90
N CYS A 90 6.44 7.79 7.08
CA CYS A 90 7.36 8.24 8.10
C CYS A 90 8.24 7.07 8.53
N THR A 91 9.49 7.36 8.92
CA THR A 91 10.46 6.39 9.43
C THR A 91 9.93 5.61 10.64
N CYS A 92 9.01 6.18 11.42
CA CYS A 92 8.34 5.50 12.52
C CYS A 92 7.43 4.34 12.07
N GLY A 93 7.14 4.21 10.77
CA GLY A 93 6.25 3.18 10.21
C GLY A 93 4.76 3.35 10.56
N GLY A 94 4.41 4.35 11.39
CA GLY A 94 3.06 4.57 11.88
C GLY A 94 2.27 5.65 11.15
N HIS A 95 2.97 6.58 10.50
CA HIS A 95 2.38 7.78 9.90
C HIS A 95 2.81 7.98 8.46
N PHE A 96 2.05 8.78 7.75
CA PHE A 96 2.31 9.21 6.40
C PHE A 96 2.44 10.73 6.38
N VAL A 97 3.31 11.27 5.52
CA VAL A 97 3.62 12.70 5.45
C VAL A 97 3.51 13.24 4.02
N TYR A 98 2.85 14.38 3.86
CA TYR A 98 2.94 15.24 2.67
C TYR A 98 3.52 16.60 3.00
N THR A 99 4.25 17.18 2.05
CA THR A 99 4.78 18.54 2.16
C THR A 99 4.40 19.34 0.93
N CYS A 100 3.73 20.47 1.12
CA CYS A 100 3.49 21.44 0.07
C CYS A 100 4.78 22.23 -0.17
N GLN A 101 5.28 22.29 -1.40
CA GLN A 101 6.49 23.08 -1.69
C GLN A 101 6.22 24.59 -1.73
N ALA A 102 4.99 25.01 -2.05
CA ALA A 102 4.62 26.43 -2.16
C ALA A 102 4.56 27.11 -0.80
N CYS A 103 3.81 26.55 0.15
CA CYS A 103 3.63 27.15 1.48
C CYS A 103 4.37 26.42 2.61
N ARG A 104 5.14 25.38 2.28
CA ARG A 104 5.87 24.53 3.25
C ARG A 104 4.98 23.81 4.27
N LEU A 105 3.66 23.81 4.10
CA LEU A 105 2.74 23.07 4.96
C LEU A 105 3.05 21.57 4.94
N VAL A 106 3.18 20.99 6.12
CA VAL A 106 3.34 19.55 6.32
C VAL A 106 2.03 18.98 6.88
N VAL A 107 1.54 17.93 6.25
CA VAL A 107 0.36 17.17 6.74
C VAL A 107 0.82 15.77 7.12
N VAL A 108 0.40 15.32 8.29
CA VAL A 108 0.71 14.00 8.85
C VAL A 108 -0.59 13.27 9.17
N ASP A 109 -0.67 11.98 8.80
CA ASP A 109 -1.84 11.14 9.06
C ASP A 109 -1.44 9.72 9.54
N PRO A 110 -2.05 9.18 10.63
CA PRO A 110 -2.94 9.89 11.55
C PRO A 110 -2.29 11.12 12.19
N SER A 111 -3.09 12.17 12.43
CA SER A 111 -2.63 13.35 13.16
C SER A 111 -2.20 12.93 14.57
N VAL A 112 -0.91 12.99 14.86
CA VAL A 112 -0.36 12.67 16.18
C VAL A 112 0.10 13.93 16.90
N LEU A 113 -0.12 13.95 18.21
CA LEU A 113 0.34 15.00 19.13
C LEU A 113 1.85 14.91 19.44
N PHE A 114 2.56 13.88 18.95
CA PHE A 114 3.97 13.65 19.23
C PHE A 114 4.82 13.74 17.97
N ASP A 115 5.96 14.44 18.10
CA ASP A 115 6.93 14.63 17.04
C ASP A 115 7.48 13.28 16.56
N CYS A 116 7.16 12.94 15.32
CA CYS A 116 7.83 11.86 14.63
C CYS A 116 9.21 12.37 14.22
N HIS A 117 10.25 12.01 14.98
CA HIS A 117 11.62 12.35 14.65
C HIS A 117 12.03 11.67 13.34
N GLY A 118 12.30 12.49 12.32
CA GLY A 118 12.85 12.09 11.03
C GLY A 118 14.32 11.70 11.10
#